data_AF-F0HL97-F1
#
_entry.id   AF-F0HL97-F1
#
_cell.length_a   1.000
_cell.length_b   1.000
_cell.length_c   1.000
_cell.angle_alpha   90.00
_cell.angle_beta   90.00
_cell.angle_gamma   90.00
#
_symmetry.space_group_name_H-M   'P 1'
#
loop_
_entity.id
_entity.type
_entity.pdbx_description
1 polymer ?
#
loop_
_entity_poly.entity_id
_entity_poly.type
_entity_poly.pdbx_seq_one_letter_code
_entity_poly.pdbx_strand_id
1 'polypeptide(L)'
;MVASMAAAPAVALAGEPATDEPVAAGGTEAATNGTAVESAQVTPAQVEGEFSFDQTTITSNEVIKTFFQRVSQAICGATVPLVADNPLGWKLSVSGDVETAFTASVGDLANEESTSNVMTCTCGGNPAGGRAIVTADVTGIPVEHLLAKAGAAPGANAVTFVSADGTQQTFPLGYVVGRHAVLSYEINDEDLSASVGGSNQLWMTKTPANYFVRDVVEIVVSTEDVAPATPGAADEHPNSPNAGVLAGTQG
;
A
#
# COMPACT_ATOMS: atom_id res chain seq x y z
N MET A 1 -13.91 -5.05 -65.05
CA MET A 1 -14.74 -6.27 -64.92
C MET A 1 -15.64 -6.08 -63.72
N VAL A 2 -16.92 -5.77 -64.03
CA VAL A 2 -18.19 -6.06 -63.31
C VAL A 2 -18.07 -6.17 -61.77
N ALA A 3 -18.38 -5.18 -60.93
CA ALA A 3 -19.59 -4.37 -60.69
C ALA A 3 -20.85 -5.17 -60.31
N SER A 4 -21.31 -5.06 -59.06
CA SER A 4 -22.75 -4.85 -58.79
C SER A 4 -22.99 -4.21 -57.41
N MET A 5 -23.70 -3.08 -57.47
CA MET A 5 -24.21 -2.26 -56.36
C MET A 5 -25.57 -2.79 -55.89
N ALA A 6 -25.99 -2.44 -54.67
CA ALA A 6 -27.28 -1.78 -54.45
C ALA A 6 -27.38 -1.23 -53.01
N ALA A 7 -27.91 -0.01 -52.92
CA ALA A 7 -28.04 0.82 -51.74
C ALA A 7 -29.38 0.61 -51.00
N ALA A 8 -29.43 1.18 -49.79
CA ALA A 8 -30.52 1.16 -48.80
C ALA A 8 -31.86 1.73 -49.27
N PRO A 9 -32.90 1.62 -48.42
CA PRO A 9 -33.32 2.85 -47.72
C PRO A 9 -33.63 2.66 -46.23
N ALA A 10 -33.53 3.77 -45.49
CA ALA A 10 -34.02 3.95 -44.13
C ALA A 10 -35.50 4.29 -44.12
N VAL A 11 -36.27 3.79 -43.13
CA VAL A 11 -37.46 4.46 -42.54
C VAL A 11 -37.60 4.03 -41.08
N ALA A 12 -37.76 5.00 -40.19
CA ALA A 12 -38.06 4.85 -38.76
C ALA A 12 -39.55 4.55 -38.52
N LEU A 13 -39.91 3.88 -37.42
CA LEU A 13 -41.20 4.05 -36.72
C LEU A 13 -41.10 3.50 -35.29
N ALA A 14 -41.60 4.31 -34.36
CA ALA A 14 -41.73 4.03 -32.93
C ALA A 14 -42.75 2.91 -32.63
N GLY A 15 -42.59 2.23 -31.49
CA GLY A 15 -43.58 1.31 -30.94
C GLY A 15 -43.25 0.95 -29.49
N GLU A 16 -44.12 1.39 -28.58
CA GLU A 16 -44.19 1.13 -27.14
C GLU A 16 -44.37 -0.36 -26.76
N PRO A 17 -44.23 -0.76 -25.47
CA PRO A 17 -43.93 -2.13 -25.07
C PRO A 17 -45.19 -3.02 -25.10
N ALA A 18 -45.05 -4.22 -25.63
CA ALA A 18 -46.09 -5.24 -25.59
C ALA A 18 -45.92 -6.12 -24.35
N THR A 19 -46.92 -6.08 -23.47
CA THR A 19 -47.19 -7.04 -22.41
C THR A 19 -47.58 -8.39 -23.03
N ASP A 20 -46.83 -9.45 -22.70
CA ASP A 20 -47.08 -10.80 -23.17
C ASP A 20 -47.90 -11.56 -22.11
N GLU A 21 -49.17 -11.86 -22.42
CA GLU A 21 -49.98 -12.86 -21.72
C GLU A 21 -49.77 -14.24 -22.37
N PRO A 22 -49.71 -15.34 -21.60
CA PRO A 22 -49.33 -16.63 -22.15
C PRO A 22 -50.50 -17.34 -22.83
N VAL A 23 -50.26 -17.86 -24.05
CA VAL A 23 -51.14 -18.80 -24.74
C VAL A 23 -50.66 -20.23 -24.45
N ALA A 24 -51.57 -21.08 -23.98
CA ALA A 24 -51.34 -22.46 -23.57
C ALA A 24 -50.95 -23.38 -24.74
N ALA A 25 -49.90 -24.19 -24.56
CA ALA A 25 -49.59 -25.34 -25.40
C ALA A 25 -50.02 -26.62 -24.69
N GLY A 26 -50.88 -27.41 -25.34
CA GLY A 26 -51.33 -28.71 -24.87
C GLY A 26 -50.22 -29.76 -24.88
N GLY A 27 -50.16 -30.54 -23.81
CA GLY A 27 -49.32 -31.73 -23.67
C GLY A 27 -50.05 -32.76 -22.82
N THR A 28 -50.18 -33.97 -23.35
CA THR A 28 -50.82 -35.15 -22.76
C THR A 28 -50.20 -35.57 -21.42
N GLU A 29 -51.08 -35.88 -20.46
CA GLU A 29 -50.75 -36.35 -19.11
C GLU A 29 -49.91 -37.63 -19.11
N ALA A 30 -48.81 -37.59 -18.36
CA ALA A 30 -48.17 -38.77 -17.79
C ALA A 30 -48.18 -38.60 -16.26
N ALA A 31 -48.93 -39.46 -15.58
CA ALA A 31 -48.97 -39.47 -14.12
C ALA A 31 -47.62 -39.93 -13.57
N THR A 32 -46.86 -38.99 -13.00
CA THR A 32 -45.75 -39.29 -12.09
C THR A 32 -46.04 -38.63 -10.75
N ASN A 33 -46.13 -39.47 -9.71
CA ASN A 33 -46.12 -39.05 -8.30
C ASN A 33 -44.86 -38.21 -8.03
N GLY A 34 -44.96 -36.90 -8.17
CA GLY A 34 -43.98 -35.94 -7.71
C GLY A 34 -44.56 -35.20 -6.53
N THR A 35 -44.07 -35.52 -5.32
CA THR A 35 -44.27 -34.67 -4.14
C THR A 35 -43.90 -33.25 -4.55
N ALA A 36 -44.80 -32.28 -4.33
CA ALA A 36 -44.49 -30.88 -4.55
C ALA A 36 -43.24 -30.53 -3.72
N VAL A 37 -42.11 -30.35 -4.39
CA VAL A 37 -40.95 -29.72 -3.76
C VAL A 37 -41.32 -28.25 -3.72
N GLU A 38 -41.72 -27.75 -2.56
CA GLU A 38 -41.74 -26.32 -2.30
C GLU A 38 -40.35 -25.79 -2.67
N SER A 39 -40.26 -25.10 -3.81
CA SER A 39 -39.12 -24.24 -4.06
C SER A 39 -39.23 -23.16 -3.01
N ALA A 40 -38.44 -23.28 -1.95
CA ALA A 40 -38.21 -22.19 -1.02
C ALA A 40 -37.55 -21.07 -1.83
N GLN A 41 -38.37 -20.22 -2.45
CA GLN A 41 -37.90 -18.94 -2.96
C GLN A 41 -37.44 -18.18 -1.73
N VAL A 42 -36.13 -18.20 -1.50
CA VAL A 42 -35.48 -17.36 -0.50
C VAL A 42 -35.63 -15.93 -1.00
N THR A 43 -36.66 -15.23 -0.53
CA THR A 43 -36.73 -13.78 -0.67
C THR A 43 -35.46 -13.23 -0.01
N PRO A 44 -34.57 -12.55 -0.75
CA PRO A 44 -33.40 -11.95 -0.13
C PRO A 44 -33.89 -11.00 0.95
N ALA A 45 -33.48 -11.22 2.19
CA ALA A 45 -33.74 -10.24 3.23
C ALA A 45 -33.13 -8.91 2.77
N GLN A 46 -33.95 -7.85 2.71
CA GLN A 46 -33.43 -6.49 2.58
C GLN A 46 -32.74 -6.17 3.91
N VAL A 47 -31.43 -6.43 3.97
CA VAL A 47 -30.59 -6.11 5.12
C VAL A 47 -29.99 -4.74 4.85
N GLU A 48 -30.39 -3.76 5.66
CA GLU A 48 -29.73 -2.46 5.71
C GLU A 48 -28.61 -2.53 6.76
N GLY A 49 -27.45 -1.94 6.44
CA GLY A 49 -26.31 -1.85 7.33
C GLY A 49 -25.72 -0.44 7.30
N GLU A 50 -25.10 -0.04 8.41
CA GLU A 50 -24.39 1.22 8.49
C GLU A 50 -22.90 1.00 8.15
N PHE A 51 -22.36 1.86 7.29
CA PHE A 51 -20.94 1.89 6.97
C PHE A 51 -20.32 3.14 7.58
N SER A 52 -19.27 2.94 8.38
CA SER A 52 -18.41 4.01 8.88
C SER A 52 -16.95 3.69 8.57
N PHE A 53 -16.14 4.73 8.43
CA PHE A 53 -14.70 4.60 8.21
C PHE A 53 -13.96 5.60 9.10
N ASP A 54 -12.76 5.22 9.55
CA ASP A 54 -11.83 6.09 10.27
C ASP A 54 -10.44 5.91 9.68
N GLN A 55 -9.85 7.02 9.23
CA GLN A 55 -8.49 7.07 8.68
C GLN A 55 -7.44 7.49 9.72
N THR A 56 -7.88 7.75 10.96
CA THR A 56 -7.05 8.21 12.08
C THR A 56 -6.86 7.15 13.17
N THR A 57 -7.57 6.03 13.08
CA THR A 57 -7.40 4.90 14.00
C THR A 57 -5.96 4.38 13.92
N ILE A 58 -5.27 4.42 15.05
CA ILE A 58 -3.94 3.84 15.23
C ILE A 58 -4.06 2.34 15.48
N THR A 59 -3.26 1.57 14.74
CA THR A 59 -3.10 0.13 14.94
C THR A 59 -2.26 -0.11 16.18
N SER A 60 -2.73 -0.94 17.11
CA SER A 60 -2.02 -1.19 18.37
C SER A 60 -0.69 -1.93 18.15
N ASN A 61 0.28 -1.71 19.04
CA ASN A 61 1.61 -2.35 18.94
C ASN A 61 1.53 -3.87 18.96
N GLU A 62 0.56 -4.45 19.68
CA GLU A 62 0.33 -5.90 19.66
C GLU A 62 -0.04 -6.41 18.26
N VAL A 63 -0.91 -5.69 17.55
CA VAL A 63 -1.31 -6.04 16.18
C VAL A 63 -0.14 -5.83 15.22
N ILE A 64 0.62 -4.73 15.38
CA ILE A 64 1.82 -4.44 14.59
C ILE A 64 2.86 -5.56 14.76
N LYS A 65 3.20 -5.93 16.00
CA LYS A 65 4.12 -7.03 16.32
C LYS A 65 3.67 -8.33 15.70
N THR A 66 2.38 -8.67 15.85
CA THR A 66 1.81 -9.90 15.27
C THR A 66 1.91 -9.89 13.75
N PHE A 67 1.62 -8.75 13.11
CA PHE A 67 1.72 -8.57 11.67
C PHE A 67 3.17 -8.79 11.18
N PHE A 68 4.14 -8.12 11.79
CA PHE A 68 5.54 -8.18 11.37
C PHE A 68 6.28 -9.47 11.78
N GLN A 69 5.79 -10.23 12.76
CA GLN A 69 6.36 -11.53 13.13
C GLN A 69 5.81 -12.69 12.31
N ARG A 70 4.52 -12.66 11.96
CA ARG A 70 3.82 -13.83 11.40
C ARG A 70 3.32 -13.60 9.98
N VAL A 71 2.71 -12.44 9.75
CA VAL A 71 1.98 -12.17 8.51
C VAL A 71 2.94 -11.72 7.41
N SER A 72 3.89 -10.83 7.72
CA SER A 72 4.95 -10.41 6.79
C SER A 72 5.79 -11.60 6.30
N GLN A 73 6.14 -12.54 7.17
CA GLN A 73 6.84 -13.76 6.82
C GLN A 73 6.01 -14.63 5.86
N ALA A 74 4.72 -14.78 6.13
CA ALA A 74 3.83 -15.59 5.30
C ALA A 74 3.56 -14.98 3.91
N ILE A 75 3.47 -13.65 3.81
CA ILE A 75 3.11 -12.95 2.56
C ILE A 75 4.35 -12.61 1.72
N CYS A 76 5.42 -12.14 2.36
CA CYS A 76 6.59 -11.59 1.66
C CYS A 76 7.88 -12.39 1.91
N GLY A 77 7.85 -13.45 2.72
CA GLY A 77 9.06 -14.20 3.10
C GLY A 77 10.02 -13.42 4.00
N ALA A 78 9.62 -12.24 4.48
CA ALA A 78 10.46 -11.39 5.31
C ALA A 78 10.48 -11.93 6.75
N THR A 79 11.64 -12.42 7.21
CA THR A 79 11.88 -12.76 8.63
C THR A 79 12.65 -11.63 9.27
N VAL A 80 12.09 -10.99 10.30
CA VAL A 80 12.81 -9.94 11.02
C VAL A 80 12.81 -10.21 12.52
N PRO A 81 14.00 -10.33 13.14
CA PRO A 81 14.08 -10.49 14.57
C PRO A 81 13.49 -9.28 15.29
N LEU A 82 12.53 -9.50 16.18
CA LEU A 82 12.21 -8.52 17.23
C LEU A 82 13.23 -8.73 18.35
N VAL A 83 14.37 -8.08 18.26
CA VAL A 83 15.44 -8.14 19.27
C VAL A 83 15.68 -6.72 19.74
N ALA A 84 15.76 -6.52 21.05
CA ALA A 84 15.93 -5.21 21.70
C ALA A 84 17.36 -4.64 21.57
N ASP A 85 17.95 -4.69 20.36
CA ASP A 85 19.09 -3.84 20.06
C ASP A 85 18.57 -2.41 19.94
N ASN A 86 19.24 -1.47 20.62
CA ASN A 86 18.84 -0.07 20.68
C ASN A 86 18.93 0.56 19.26
N PRO A 87 17.78 0.95 18.64
CA PRO A 87 17.74 1.58 17.31
C PRO A 87 18.66 2.79 17.19
N LEU A 88 18.78 3.57 18.28
CA LEU A 88 19.52 4.83 18.30
C LEU A 88 21.04 4.64 18.18
N GLY A 89 21.56 3.46 18.51
CA GLY A 89 22.98 3.13 18.34
C GLY A 89 23.40 2.86 16.89
N TRP A 90 22.43 2.64 16.00
CA TRP A 90 22.65 2.27 14.61
C TRP A 90 23.39 3.36 13.84
N LYS A 91 24.32 2.99 12.96
CA LYS A 91 25.12 3.94 12.16
C LYS A 91 24.54 4.10 10.76
N LEU A 92 24.42 5.36 10.34
CA LEU A 92 23.94 5.75 9.03
C LEU A 92 25.00 6.61 8.35
N SER A 93 25.37 6.28 7.12
CA SER A 93 26.17 7.15 6.25
C SER A 93 25.31 7.85 5.21
N VAL A 94 25.67 9.09 4.89
CA VAL A 94 25.11 9.83 3.74
C VAL A 94 26.27 10.22 2.83
N SER A 95 26.20 9.82 1.56
CA SER A 95 27.30 9.90 0.60
C SER A 95 26.80 10.20 -0.82
N GLY A 96 27.73 10.21 -1.79
CA GLY A 96 27.44 10.47 -3.21
C GLY A 96 27.59 11.95 -3.59
N ASP A 97 26.64 12.47 -4.37
CA ASP A 97 26.61 13.84 -4.89
C ASP A 97 26.13 14.83 -3.81
N VAL A 98 26.97 14.99 -2.79
CA VAL A 98 26.74 15.86 -1.63
C VAL A 98 27.97 16.73 -1.37
N GLU A 99 27.79 17.89 -0.75
CA GLU A 99 28.89 18.79 -0.37
C GLU A 99 29.78 18.18 0.72
N THR A 100 29.19 17.55 1.72
CA THR A 100 29.90 16.90 2.83
C THR A 100 29.25 15.56 3.18
N ALA A 101 29.90 14.48 2.76
CA ALA A 101 29.53 13.14 3.21
C ALA A 101 29.79 12.99 4.71
N PHE A 102 28.90 12.28 5.41
CA PHE A 102 29.03 12.06 6.85
C PHE A 102 28.58 10.67 7.27
N THR A 103 28.93 10.31 8.50
CA THR A 103 28.39 9.13 9.18
C THR A 103 28.06 9.51 10.61
N ALA A 104 26.85 9.23 11.05
CA ALA A 104 26.36 9.55 12.39
C ALA A 104 25.54 8.38 12.95
N SER A 105 25.27 8.38 14.26
CA SER A 105 24.27 7.44 14.79
C SER A 105 22.86 7.95 14.54
N VAL A 106 21.88 7.04 14.49
CA VAL A 106 20.46 7.38 14.45
C VAL A 106 20.10 8.27 15.64
N GLY A 107 20.63 8.00 16.83
CA GLY A 107 20.40 8.82 18.02
C GLY A 107 20.94 10.23 17.89
N ASP A 108 22.15 10.41 17.35
CA ASP A 108 22.71 11.75 17.13
C ASP A 108 21.84 12.55 16.16
N LEU A 109 21.43 11.93 15.04
CA LEU A 109 20.58 12.56 14.02
C LEU A 109 19.17 12.86 14.55
N ALA A 110 18.58 11.95 15.32
CA ALA A 110 17.28 12.13 15.94
C ALA A 110 17.27 13.28 16.97
N ASN A 111 18.39 13.51 17.66
CA ASN A 111 18.56 14.65 18.56
C ASN A 111 18.70 15.99 17.81
N GLU A 112 19.14 15.97 16.55
CA GLU A 112 19.21 17.16 15.70
C GLU A 112 17.83 17.53 15.15
N GLU A 113 17.14 16.55 14.55
CA GLU A 113 15.81 16.71 13.97
C GLU A 113 15.05 15.38 13.97
N SER A 114 13.81 15.42 14.47
CA SER A 114 12.92 14.27 14.48
C SER A 114 11.47 14.72 14.34
N THR A 115 10.69 13.95 13.59
CA THR A 115 9.28 14.22 13.34
C THR A 115 8.44 13.01 13.72
N SER A 116 7.24 13.26 14.25
CA SER A 116 6.22 12.25 14.51
C SER A 116 5.01 12.54 13.65
N ASN A 117 4.63 11.59 12.80
CA ASN A 117 3.46 11.72 11.94
C ASN A 117 2.65 10.43 11.95
N VAL A 118 1.33 10.57 11.96
CA VAL A 118 0.44 9.44 11.71
C VAL A 118 0.56 9.05 10.24
N MET A 119 1.11 7.87 9.97
CA MET A 119 1.34 7.35 8.63
C MET A 119 0.71 5.98 8.47
N THR A 120 0.20 5.71 7.27
CA THR A 120 -0.33 4.40 6.89
C THR A 120 0.63 3.69 5.95
N CYS A 121 0.96 2.45 6.31
CA CYS A 121 1.79 1.53 5.57
C CYS A 121 0.91 0.37 5.09
N THR A 122 0.83 0.16 3.77
CA THR A 122 0.04 -0.92 3.16
C THR A 122 0.92 -1.76 2.26
N CYS A 123 0.86 -3.08 2.39
CA CYS A 123 1.57 -3.99 1.48
C CYS A 123 1.03 -3.85 0.04
N GLY A 124 1.90 -3.76 -0.96
CA GLY A 124 1.50 -3.73 -2.38
C GLY A 124 0.69 -4.97 -2.80
N GLY A 125 0.88 -6.11 -2.12
CA GLY A 125 0.10 -7.33 -2.33
C GLY A 125 -1.17 -7.45 -1.49
N ASN A 126 -1.58 -6.42 -0.75
CA ASN A 126 -2.79 -6.48 0.09
C ASN A 126 -4.04 -6.50 -0.80
N PRO A 127 -4.83 -7.59 -0.82
CA PRO A 127 -6.04 -7.67 -1.64
C PRO A 127 -7.10 -6.68 -1.15
N ALA A 128 -8.14 -6.45 -1.97
CA ALA A 128 -9.28 -5.64 -1.54
C ALA A 128 -9.92 -6.22 -0.26
N GLY A 129 -10.08 -5.38 0.77
CA GLY A 129 -10.56 -5.81 2.10
C GLY A 129 -9.53 -6.55 2.95
N GLY A 130 -8.29 -6.70 2.46
CA GLY A 130 -7.20 -7.38 3.15
C GLY A 130 -6.71 -6.62 4.40
N ARG A 131 -6.05 -7.35 5.30
CA ARG A 131 -5.60 -6.85 6.61
C ARG A 131 -4.11 -6.49 6.65
N ALA A 132 -3.42 -6.47 5.51
CA ALA A 132 -2.01 -6.09 5.42
C ALA A 132 -1.84 -4.57 5.29
N ILE A 133 -2.42 -3.87 6.26
CA ILE A 133 -2.44 -2.42 6.41
C ILE A 133 -2.19 -2.08 7.89
N VAL A 134 -1.32 -1.11 8.13
CA VAL A 134 -0.98 -0.59 9.45
C VAL A 134 -1.01 0.92 9.39
N THR A 135 -1.74 1.55 10.30
CA THR A 135 -1.67 3.00 10.55
C THR A 135 -1.04 3.21 11.91
N ALA A 136 0.03 3.97 12.01
CA ALA A 136 0.77 4.17 13.25
C ALA A 136 1.30 5.60 13.35
N ASP A 137 1.60 6.05 14.56
CA ASP A 137 2.43 7.22 14.78
C ASP A 137 3.89 6.84 14.53
N VAL A 138 4.51 7.51 13.56
CA VAL A 138 5.84 7.18 13.05
C VAL A 138 6.79 8.28 13.44
N THR A 139 7.67 7.96 14.38
CA THR A 139 8.75 8.85 14.82
C THR A 139 10.02 8.49 14.08
N GLY A 140 10.69 9.49 13.51
CA GLY A 140 11.97 9.29 12.83
C GLY A 140 12.63 10.55 12.30
N ILE A 141 13.77 10.34 11.66
CA ILE A 141 14.57 11.42 11.08
C ILE A 141 14.03 11.73 9.67
N PRO A 142 13.64 12.98 9.37
CA PRO A 142 13.24 13.36 8.01
C PRO A 142 14.39 13.16 7.03
N VAL A 143 14.17 12.47 5.91
CA VAL A 143 15.21 12.32 4.88
C VAL A 143 15.61 13.66 4.29
N GLU A 144 14.68 14.60 4.19
CA GLU A 144 14.95 15.99 3.78
C GLU A 144 16.01 16.66 4.68
N HIS A 145 15.95 16.43 5.99
CA HIS A 145 16.96 16.94 6.92
C HIS A 145 18.35 16.32 6.63
N LEU A 146 18.42 15.02 6.37
CA LEU A 146 19.67 14.33 6.03
C LEU A 146 20.30 14.87 4.74
N LEU A 147 19.47 15.10 3.72
CA LEU A 147 19.89 15.68 2.44
C LEU A 147 20.39 17.12 2.60
N ALA A 148 19.69 17.93 3.41
CA ALA A 148 20.09 19.30 3.71
C ALA A 148 21.41 19.36 4.49
N LYS A 149 21.57 18.49 5.50
CA LYS A 149 22.79 18.39 6.31
C LYS A 149 24.01 17.99 5.48
N ALA A 150 23.84 17.05 4.53
CA ALA A 150 24.92 16.64 3.63
C ALA A 150 25.22 17.69 2.55
N GLY A 151 24.28 18.59 2.27
CA GLY A 151 24.34 19.53 1.14
C GLY A 151 24.17 18.79 -0.19
N ALA A 152 23.01 18.17 -0.42
CA ALA A 152 22.71 17.50 -1.69
C ALA A 152 22.91 18.45 -2.89
N ALA A 153 23.63 17.98 -3.91
CA ALA A 153 23.98 18.80 -5.06
C ALA A 153 22.72 19.31 -5.79
N PRO A 154 22.70 20.56 -6.31
CA PRO A 154 21.51 21.11 -6.99
C PRO A 154 21.03 20.32 -8.22
N GLY A 155 21.89 19.48 -8.82
CA GLY A 155 21.56 18.63 -9.95
C GLY A 155 21.13 17.20 -9.57
N ALA A 156 21.27 16.81 -8.30
CA ALA A 156 20.95 15.46 -7.86
C ALA A 156 19.47 15.15 -8.04
N ASN A 157 19.18 13.98 -8.60
CA ASN A 157 17.82 13.58 -8.96
C ASN A 157 17.45 12.17 -8.47
N ALA A 158 18.37 11.45 -7.86
CA ALA A 158 18.17 10.11 -7.32
C ALA A 158 18.70 10.00 -5.89
N VAL A 159 18.04 9.16 -5.10
CA VAL A 159 18.46 8.77 -3.76
C VAL A 159 18.35 7.26 -3.63
N THR A 160 19.43 6.60 -3.24
CA THR A 160 19.50 5.16 -3.01
C THR A 160 19.62 4.87 -1.53
N PHE A 161 18.74 4.02 -1.01
CA PHE A 161 18.81 3.50 0.35
C PHE A 161 19.40 2.10 0.30
N VAL A 162 20.47 1.88 1.07
CA VAL A 162 21.17 0.60 1.18
C VAL A 162 20.88 -0.01 2.54
N SER A 163 20.35 -1.23 2.55
CA SER A 163 20.11 -2.02 3.77
C SER A 163 21.38 -2.76 4.21
N ALA A 164 21.47 -3.10 5.48
CA ALA A 164 22.52 -3.95 6.04
C ALA A 164 22.64 -5.33 5.35
N ASP A 165 21.56 -5.84 4.75
CA ASP A 165 21.58 -7.09 3.99
C ASP A 165 22.09 -6.93 2.54
N GLY A 166 22.43 -5.70 2.13
CA GLY A 166 22.90 -5.35 0.79
C GLY A 166 21.80 -5.00 -0.20
N THR A 167 20.52 -5.09 0.18
CA THR A 167 19.40 -4.65 -0.65
C THR A 167 19.47 -3.15 -0.89
N GLN A 168 19.28 -2.75 -2.14
CA GLN A 168 19.28 -1.34 -2.54
C GLN A 168 17.94 -0.98 -3.16
N GLN A 169 17.40 0.18 -2.80
CA GLN A 169 16.25 0.77 -3.47
C GLN A 169 16.54 2.22 -3.81
N THR A 170 16.36 2.55 -5.09
CA THR A 170 16.62 3.89 -5.62
C THR A 170 15.31 4.57 -5.99
N PHE A 171 15.17 5.83 -5.60
CA PHE A 171 13.97 6.64 -5.81
C PHE A 171 14.33 7.98 -6.43
N PRO A 172 13.40 8.63 -7.15
CA PRO A 172 13.58 10.02 -7.53
C PRO A 172 13.69 10.89 -6.28
N LEU A 173 14.68 11.77 -6.21
CA LEU A 173 14.89 12.63 -5.03
C LEU A 173 13.64 13.45 -4.72
N GLY A 174 13.05 14.07 -5.74
CA GLY A 174 11.81 14.84 -5.60
C GLY A 174 10.61 14.00 -5.14
N TYR A 175 10.61 12.70 -5.43
CA TYR A 175 9.58 11.78 -4.91
C TYR A 175 9.77 11.57 -3.40
N VAL A 176 10.99 11.27 -2.96
CA VAL A 176 11.32 11.05 -1.53
C VAL A 176 10.95 12.27 -0.69
N VAL A 177 11.34 13.47 -1.14
CA VAL A 177 11.00 14.73 -0.46
C VAL A 177 9.48 14.99 -0.50
N GLY A 178 8.86 14.87 -1.68
CA GLY A 178 7.42 15.11 -1.85
C GLY A 178 6.50 14.11 -1.14
N ARG A 179 7.04 12.97 -0.68
CA ARG A 179 6.32 11.97 0.13
C ARG A 179 6.63 12.04 1.62
N HIS A 180 7.37 13.06 2.06
CA HIS A 180 7.79 13.22 3.47
C HIS A 180 8.46 11.95 3.99
N ALA A 181 9.48 11.48 3.28
CA ALA A 181 10.20 10.30 3.68
C ALA A 181 10.86 10.48 5.05
N VAL A 182 10.72 9.48 5.90
CA VAL A 182 11.27 9.43 7.26
C VAL A 182 12.03 8.12 7.43
N LEU A 183 13.23 8.17 8.01
CA LEU A 183 13.87 6.98 8.58
C LEU A 183 13.38 6.82 10.02
N SER A 184 12.36 5.98 10.19
CA SER A 184 11.75 5.68 11.47
C SER A 184 12.68 4.81 12.32
N TYR A 185 12.76 5.14 13.60
CA TYR A 185 13.42 4.36 14.65
C TYR A 185 12.47 4.02 15.81
N GLU A 186 11.24 4.53 15.78
CA GLU A 186 10.21 4.34 16.80
C GLU A 186 8.81 4.39 16.14
N ILE A 187 7.91 3.56 16.66
CA ILE A 187 6.51 3.43 16.21
C ILE A 187 5.61 3.40 17.44
N ASN A 188 4.61 4.29 17.49
CA ASN A 188 3.65 4.43 18.60
C ASN A 188 4.35 4.46 19.98
N ASP A 189 5.29 5.39 20.15
CA ASP A 189 6.09 5.58 21.38
C ASP A 189 6.89 4.34 21.84
N GLU A 190 7.11 3.38 20.95
CA GLU A 190 7.88 2.16 21.22
C GLU A 190 9.00 1.98 20.20
N ASP A 191 10.20 1.62 20.67
CA ASP A 191 11.37 1.34 19.84
C ASP A 191 10.99 0.45 18.64
N LEU A 192 11.48 0.81 17.45
CA LEU A 192 11.16 0.07 16.23
C LEU A 192 11.52 -1.41 16.37
N SER A 193 12.60 -1.71 17.07
CA SER A 193 13.09 -3.08 17.29
C SER A 193 12.11 -3.94 18.11
N ALA A 194 11.31 -3.32 18.99
CA ALA A 194 10.28 -3.97 19.78
C ALA A 194 8.93 -4.06 19.05
N SER A 195 8.59 -3.08 18.20
CA SER A 195 7.32 -3.02 17.46
C SER A 195 7.35 -3.76 16.12
N VAL A 196 8.26 -3.35 15.23
CA VAL A 196 8.33 -3.80 13.82
C VAL A 196 9.52 -4.75 13.60
N GLY A 197 10.57 -4.59 14.39
CA GLY A 197 11.86 -5.29 14.26
C GLY A 197 12.89 -4.47 13.50
N GLY A 198 14.16 -4.84 13.64
CA GLY A 198 15.27 -4.10 13.03
C GLY A 198 15.61 -2.82 13.78
N SER A 199 16.48 -1.99 13.19
CA SER A 199 17.05 -0.80 13.81
C SER A 199 16.52 0.51 13.20
N ASN A 200 16.15 0.50 11.92
CA ASN A 200 15.40 1.61 11.32
C ASN A 200 14.59 1.11 10.12
N GLN A 201 13.63 1.91 9.67
CA GLN A 201 12.89 1.63 8.44
C GLN A 201 12.52 2.92 7.72
N LEU A 202 12.63 2.91 6.40
CA LEU A 202 12.11 3.97 5.53
C LEU A 202 10.59 3.95 5.52
N TRP A 203 9.95 5.06 5.84
CA TRP A 203 8.52 5.29 5.71
C TRP A 203 8.26 6.48 4.80
N MET A 204 7.28 6.35 3.92
CA MET A 204 6.88 7.40 2.99
C MET A 204 5.35 7.46 2.89
N THR A 205 4.78 8.66 2.90
CA THR A 205 3.34 8.79 2.63
C THR A 205 3.02 8.39 1.20
N LYS A 206 1.80 7.86 0.97
CA LYS A 206 1.27 7.53 -0.37
C LYS A 206 2.25 6.70 -1.21
N THR A 207 2.95 5.77 -0.56
CA THR A 207 3.91 4.87 -1.18
C THR A 207 3.66 3.46 -0.63
N PRO A 208 3.57 2.42 -1.49
CA PRO A 208 3.41 1.05 -1.03
C PRO A 208 4.57 0.57 -0.15
N ALA A 209 4.25 -0.23 0.87
CA ALA A 209 5.20 -0.70 1.88
C ALA A 209 6.31 -1.61 1.33
N ASN A 210 6.13 -2.21 0.15
CA ASN A 210 7.18 -3.05 -0.46
C ASN A 210 8.42 -2.24 -0.87
N TYR A 211 8.33 -0.91 -0.88
CA TYR A 211 9.46 -0.01 -1.11
C TYR A 211 10.17 0.42 0.18
N PHE A 212 9.62 0.07 1.35
CA PHE A 212 10.13 0.53 2.65
C PHE A 212 11.32 -0.30 3.08
N VAL A 213 12.51 0.17 2.72
CA VAL A 213 13.79 -0.44 3.09
C VAL A 213 13.95 -0.45 4.61
N ARG A 214 14.42 -1.57 5.14
CA ARG A 214 14.70 -1.77 6.58
C ARG A 214 16.20 -1.77 6.81
N ASP A 215 16.60 -1.49 8.04
CA ASP A 215 17.99 -1.56 8.50
C ASP A 215 18.93 -0.79 7.57
N VAL A 216 18.53 0.43 7.20
CA VAL A 216 19.29 1.28 6.28
C VAL A 216 20.62 1.65 6.94
N VAL A 217 21.72 1.36 6.26
CA VAL A 217 23.09 1.69 6.68
C VAL A 217 23.67 2.85 5.89
N GLU A 218 23.20 3.08 4.67
CA GLU A 218 23.71 4.13 3.79
C GLU A 218 22.59 4.76 2.94
N ILE A 219 22.68 6.07 2.76
CA ILE A 219 21.91 6.86 1.80
C ILE A 219 22.89 7.46 0.79
N VAL A 220 22.75 7.11 -0.48
CA VAL A 220 23.59 7.63 -1.57
C VAL A 220 22.76 8.58 -2.42
N VAL A 221 23.19 9.83 -2.52
CA VAL A 221 22.62 10.82 -3.44
C VAL A 221 23.34 10.72 -4.78
N SER A 222 22.62 10.74 -5.89
CA SER A 222 23.25 10.74 -7.22
C SER A 222 22.52 11.60 -8.25
N THR A 223 23.29 12.00 -9.26
CA THR A 223 22.86 12.71 -10.47
C THR A 223 22.89 11.73 -11.63
N GLU A 224 21.71 11.24 -12.00
CA GLU A 224 21.57 10.32 -13.14
C GLU A 224 21.16 11.08 -14.40
N ASP A 225 21.57 10.62 -15.59
CA ASP A 225 21.11 11.19 -16.86
C ASP A 225 19.59 11.07 -17.02
N VAL A 226 19.03 9.96 -16.53
CA VAL A 226 17.60 9.69 -16.47
C VAL A 226 17.25 9.37 -15.03
N ALA A 227 16.38 10.19 -14.44
CA ALA A 227 15.92 9.96 -13.08
C ALA A 227 15.26 8.56 -12.98
N PRO A 228 15.44 7.86 -11.83
CA PRO A 228 14.83 6.56 -11.60
C PRO A 228 13.30 6.62 -11.77
N ALA A 229 12.70 5.47 -12.06
CA ALA A 229 11.24 5.41 -12.16
C ALA A 229 10.59 5.69 -10.80
N THR A 230 9.46 6.40 -10.82
CA THR A 230 8.65 6.57 -9.62
C THR A 230 8.06 5.22 -9.18
N PRO A 231 8.01 4.91 -7.87
CA PRO A 231 7.29 3.74 -7.38
C PRO A 231 5.90 3.58 -7.99
N GLY A 232 5.59 2.37 -8.45
CA GLY A 232 4.33 2.04 -9.10
C GLY A 232 4.11 2.62 -10.50
N ALA A 233 5.08 3.32 -11.12
CA ALA A 233 4.87 3.94 -12.44
C ALA A 233 4.44 2.97 -13.56
N ALA A 234 4.71 1.67 -13.40
CA ALA A 234 4.30 0.62 -14.33
C ALA A 234 2.97 -0.07 -13.96
N ASP A 235 2.41 0.23 -12.79
CA ASP A 235 1.18 -0.38 -12.31
C ASP A 235 -0.03 0.30 -12.95
N GLU A 236 -1.06 -0.49 -13.30
CA GLU A 236 -2.34 0.03 -13.78
C GLU A 236 -3.01 0.95 -12.73
N HIS A 237 -2.71 0.68 -11.46
CA HIS A 237 -3.25 1.39 -10.31
C HIS A 237 -2.14 1.75 -9.31
N PRO A 238 -1.30 2.75 -9.64
CA PRO A 238 -0.05 3.06 -8.92
C PRO A 238 -0.23 3.52 -7.48
N ASN A 239 -1.47 3.88 -7.09
CA ASN A 239 -1.83 4.40 -5.77
C ASN A 239 -3.31 4.15 -5.46
N SER A 240 -3.77 2.91 -5.58
CA SER A 240 -5.13 2.57 -5.13
C SER A 240 -5.22 2.71 -3.61
N PRO A 241 -6.15 3.54 -3.08
CA PRO A 241 -6.40 3.56 -1.65
C PRO A 241 -6.84 2.16 -1.22
N ASN A 242 -6.18 1.62 -0.21
CA ASN A 242 -6.53 0.32 0.34
C ASN A 242 -7.39 0.53 1.59
N ALA A 243 -8.43 -0.28 1.73
CA ALA A 243 -9.29 -0.29 2.89
C ALA A 243 -9.33 -1.72 3.46
N GLY A 244 -9.01 -1.84 4.74
CA GLY A 244 -9.14 -3.09 5.49
C GLY A 244 -10.42 -3.10 6.33
N VAL A 245 -11.09 -4.25 6.40
CA VAL A 245 -12.24 -4.43 7.29
C VAL A 245 -11.77 -4.79 8.69
N LEU A 246 -12.06 -3.94 9.67
CA LEU A 246 -11.66 -4.14 11.06
C LEU A 246 -12.60 -5.09 11.81
N ALA A 247 -13.91 -4.90 11.65
CA ALA A 247 -14.95 -5.71 12.28
C ALA A 247 -16.23 -5.73 11.43
N GLY A 248 -17.07 -6.75 11.65
CA GLY A 248 -18.43 -6.81 11.15
C GLY A 248 -19.30 -7.51 12.20
N THR A 249 -20.37 -6.84 12.62
CA THR A 249 -21.31 -7.34 13.64
C THR A 249 -22.69 -7.44 13.03
N GLN A 250 -23.33 -8.59 13.18
CA GLN A 250 -24.75 -8.76 12.89
C GLN A 250 -25.51 -8.64 14.21
N GLY A 251 -26.43 -7.67 14.28
CA GLY A 251 -27.36 -7.51 15.41
C GLY A 251 -28.49 -8.52 15.38
#